data_AF-A0AAY5L7L1-F1
#
_entry.id   AF-A0AAY5L7L1-F1
#
_cell.length_a   1.000
_cell.length_b   1.000
_cell.length_c   1.000
_cell.angle_alpha   90.00
_cell.angle_beta   90.00
_cell.angle_gamma   90.00
#
_symmetry.space_group_name_H-M   'P 1'
#
loop_
_entity.id
_entity.type
_entity.pdbx_description
1 polymer ?
#
loop_
_entity_poly.entity_id
_entity_poly.type
_entity_poly.pdbx_seq_one_letter_code
_entity_poly.pdbx_strand_id
1 'polypeptide(L)'
;MSATCNSADHFNKLQQQISVMRKEIKNLRQLLDSAVRSHRKHMTSLQSALTHTGQDAAPKRQPIPQTERMTQNSLEKGTIQTVPIGYISSCFSAKNGTPRQPTICGPSRATLQIRRSVFNNPEHSLIGLENYSHVWVVFLFHENGHLSYKAKVTPPRLNGQKVGVYSTRSPHRPNALGLTLAKLDKVAGCNQPRFKFLRGPKEAASAIQGILAADPRSVYRRSRCVDRLFFFTLDTADITCWFGPGFAEVL
;
A
#
# COMPACT_ATOMS: atom_id res chain seq x y z
N MET A 1 -37.29 33.99 -44.86
CA MET A 1 -36.33 32.88 -45.05
C MET A 1 -35.94 32.33 -43.67
N SER A 2 -36.52 31.23 -43.20
CA SER A 2 -35.93 30.36 -42.13
C SER A 2 -36.97 29.35 -41.60
N ALA A 3 -37.15 28.21 -42.26
CA ALA A 3 -37.93 27.10 -41.70
C ALA A 3 -37.33 25.71 -41.96
N THR A 4 -36.21 25.62 -42.69
CA THR A 4 -35.65 24.33 -43.14
C THR A 4 -34.50 23.81 -42.26
N CYS A 5 -34.03 24.57 -41.28
CA CYS A 5 -32.83 24.22 -40.51
C CYS A 5 -33.06 23.25 -39.34
N ASN A 6 -34.29 23.14 -38.81
CA ASN A 6 -34.56 22.38 -37.58
C ASN A 6 -34.81 20.87 -37.79
N SER A 7 -35.23 20.46 -39.00
CA SER A 7 -35.53 19.04 -39.29
C SER A 7 -34.26 18.23 -39.58
N ALA A 8 -33.25 18.84 -40.19
CA ALA A 8 -31.98 18.19 -40.52
C ALA A 8 -31.18 17.82 -39.26
N ASP A 9 -31.14 18.70 -38.27
CA ASP A 9 -30.46 18.45 -37.00
C ASP A 9 -31.16 17.36 -36.17
N HIS A 10 -32.50 17.30 -36.21
CA HIS A 10 -33.26 16.24 -35.58
C HIS A 10 -32.99 14.87 -36.25
N PHE A 11 -32.93 14.85 -37.58
CA PHE A 11 -32.60 13.65 -38.35
C PHE A 11 -31.19 13.14 -38.04
N ASN A 12 -30.20 14.03 -37.94
CA ASN A 12 -28.83 13.67 -37.57
C ASN A 12 -28.73 13.10 -36.15
N LYS A 13 -29.44 13.67 -35.18
CA LYS A 13 -29.51 13.13 -33.80
C LYS A 13 -30.11 11.73 -33.77
N LEU A 14 -31.19 11.48 -34.51
CA LEU A 14 -31.80 10.16 -34.62
C LEU A 14 -30.87 9.13 -35.29
N GLN A 15 -30.17 9.51 -36.36
CA GLN A 15 -29.16 8.66 -37.00
C GLN A 15 -28.03 8.29 -36.04
N GLN A 16 -27.57 9.26 -35.23
CA GLN A 16 -26.54 9.02 -34.24
C GLN A 16 -27.01 8.09 -33.11
N GLN A 17 -28.25 8.24 -32.63
CA GLN A 17 -28.86 7.31 -31.67
C GLN A 17 -29.00 5.90 -32.24
N ILE A 18 -29.42 5.74 -33.49
CA ILE A 18 -29.50 4.43 -34.15
C ILE A 18 -28.11 3.79 -34.26
N SER A 19 -27.07 4.58 -34.56
CA SER A 19 -25.68 4.10 -34.63
C SER A 19 -25.20 3.59 -33.27
N VAL A 20 -25.48 4.33 -32.19
CA VAL A 20 -25.15 3.91 -30.82
C VAL A 20 -25.88 2.63 -30.45
N MET A 21 -27.20 2.57 -30.67
CA MET A 21 -28.00 1.37 -30.37
C MET A 21 -27.52 0.14 -31.15
N ARG A 22 -27.15 0.30 -32.43
CA ARG A 22 -26.56 -0.80 -33.22
C ARG A 22 -25.25 -1.30 -32.63
N LYS A 23 -24.41 -0.39 -32.13
CA LYS A 23 -23.14 -0.73 -31.47
C LYS A 23 -23.37 -1.44 -30.14
N GLU A 24 -24.35 -0.99 -29.36
CA GLU A 24 -24.74 -1.66 -28.10
C GLU A 24 -25.30 -3.05 -28.34
N ILE A 25 -26.21 -3.23 -29.31
CA ILE A 25 -26.75 -4.55 -29.68
C ILE A 25 -25.61 -5.50 -30.11
N LYS A 26 -24.63 -5.00 -30.87
CA LYS A 26 -23.45 -5.79 -31.25
C LYS A 26 -22.63 -6.20 -30.02
N ASN A 27 -22.43 -5.28 -29.07
CA ASN A 27 -21.70 -5.56 -27.82
C ASN A 27 -22.43 -6.59 -26.96
N LEU A 28 -23.75 -6.46 -26.80
CA LEU A 28 -24.58 -7.41 -26.04
C LEU A 28 -24.56 -8.81 -26.66
N ARG A 29 -24.62 -8.92 -27.99
CA ARG A 29 -24.47 -10.21 -28.69
C ARG A 29 -23.11 -10.85 -28.42
N GLN A 30 -22.03 -10.07 -28.47
CA GLN A 30 -20.69 -10.56 -28.20
C GLN A 30 -20.51 -11.03 -26.75
N LEU A 31 -21.11 -10.31 -25.79
CA LEU A 31 -21.14 -10.72 -24.38
C LEU A 31 -21.91 -12.03 -24.20
N LEU A 32 -23.09 -12.16 -24.81
CA LEU A 32 -23.90 -13.38 -24.75
C LEU A 32 -23.14 -14.59 -25.33
N ASP A 33 -22.49 -14.43 -26.49
CA ASP A 33 -21.68 -15.49 -27.11
C ASP A 33 -20.49 -15.90 -26.23
N SER A 34 -19.88 -14.95 -25.52
CA SER A 34 -18.80 -15.24 -24.57
C SER A 34 -19.32 -16.00 -23.34
N ALA A 35 -20.48 -15.61 -22.81
CA ALA A 35 -21.12 -16.25 -21.67
C ALA A 35 -21.57 -17.68 -22.02
N VAL A 36 -22.18 -17.90 -23.19
CA VAL A 36 -22.59 -19.23 -23.66
C VAL A 36 -21.38 -20.14 -23.87
N ARG A 37 -20.28 -19.62 -24.44
CA ARG A 37 -19.03 -20.39 -24.56
C ARG A 37 -18.44 -20.77 -23.21
N SER A 38 -18.43 -19.84 -22.26
CA SER A 38 -17.99 -20.13 -20.89
C SER A 38 -18.86 -21.20 -20.26
N HIS A 39 -20.19 -21.05 -20.32
CA HIS A 39 -21.12 -22.02 -19.76
C HIS A 39 -20.94 -23.42 -20.37
N ARG A 40 -20.79 -23.51 -21.71
CA ARG A 40 -20.51 -24.78 -22.39
C ARG A 40 -19.23 -25.43 -21.89
N LYS A 41 -18.15 -24.65 -21.69
CA LYS A 41 -16.88 -25.15 -21.14
C LYS A 41 -17.05 -25.70 -19.71
N HIS A 42 -17.82 -25.01 -18.88
CA HIS A 42 -18.12 -25.47 -17.52
C HIS A 42 -18.95 -26.77 -17.54
N MET A 43 -19.96 -26.86 -18.41
CA MET A 43 -20.77 -28.07 -18.57
C MET A 43 -19.96 -29.26 -19.07
N THR A 44 -19.06 -29.06 -20.04
CA THR A 44 -18.13 -30.12 -20.49
C THR A 44 -17.19 -30.56 -19.37
N SER A 45 -16.69 -29.62 -18.55
CA SER A 45 -15.85 -29.93 -17.39
C SER A 45 -16.61 -30.72 -16.32
N LEU A 46 -17.88 -30.39 -16.06
CA LEU A 46 -18.73 -31.12 -15.13
C LEU A 46 -19.07 -32.52 -15.66
N GLN A 47 -19.40 -32.64 -16.94
CA GLN A 47 -19.62 -33.94 -17.59
C GLN A 47 -18.38 -34.83 -17.49
N SER A 48 -17.18 -34.30 -17.76
CA SER A 48 -15.94 -35.07 -17.60
C SER A 48 -15.68 -35.50 -16.15
N ALA A 49 -15.99 -34.63 -15.18
CA ALA A 49 -15.82 -34.95 -13.77
C ALA A 49 -16.78 -36.06 -13.32
N LEU A 50 -18.03 -36.03 -13.79
CA LEU A 50 -19.06 -37.03 -13.49
C LEU A 50 -18.78 -38.39 -14.16
N THR A 51 -18.21 -38.41 -15.37
CA THR A 51 -17.78 -39.66 -16.01
C THR A 51 -16.64 -40.34 -15.25
N HIS A 52 -15.81 -39.58 -14.52
CA HIS A 52 -14.73 -40.14 -13.69
C HIS A 52 -15.18 -40.69 -12.33
N THR A 53 -16.38 -40.35 -11.87
CA THR A 53 -16.93 -40.86 -10.60
C THR A 53 -17.76 -42.14 -10.75
N GLY A 54 -17.99 -42.62 -11.98
CA GLY A 54 -18.87 -43.77 -12.27
C GLY A 54 -18.19 -45.06 -12.71
N GLN A 55 -16.86 -45.16 -12.68
CA GLN A 55 -16.14 -46.40 -12.99
C GLN A 55 -15.13 -46.72 -11.89
N ASP A 56 -15.46 -47.74 -11.09
CA ASP A 56 -14.55 -48.44 -10.20
C ASP A 56 -13.40 -49.06 -11.00
N ALA A 57 -12.31 -48.31 -11.17
CA ALA A 57 -10.99 -48.86 -11.40
C ALA A 57 -9.93 -47.78 -11.09
N ALA A 58 -9.09 -48.06 -10.10
CA ALA A 58 -8.06 -47.16 -9.58
C ALA A 58 -7.19 -46.51 -10.67
N PRO A 59 -7.01 -45.17 -10.70
CA PRO A 59 -6.09 -44.55 -11.63
C PRO A 59 -4.79 -44.08 -10.97
N LYS A 60 -3.67 -44.47 -11.58
CA LYS A 60 -2.35 -43.85 -11.45
C LYS A 60 -2.47 -42.35 -11.74
N ARG A 61 -2.15 -41.50 -10.76
CA ARG A 61 -2.11 -40.03 -10.91
C ARG A 61 -0.97 -39.62 -11.84
N GLN A 62 -1.30 -39.01 -12.97
CA GLN A 62 -0.40 -38.09 -13.66
C GLN A 62 -0.53 -36.68 -13.05
N PRO A 63 0.53 -35.86 -12.99
CA PRO A 63 0.49 -34.58 -12.28
C PRO A 63 -0.16 -33.50 -13.14
N ILE A 64 -1.22 -32.89 -12.61
CA ILE A 64 -1.82 -31.64 -13.10
C ILE A 64 -1.01 -30.45 -12.54
N PRO A 65 -0.81 -29.35 -13.29
CA PRO A 65 -0.08 -28.17 -12.81
C PRO A 65 -0.70 -27.61 -11.51
N GLN A 66 0.12 -27.50 -10.47
CA GLN A 66 -0.29 -27.34 -9.07
C GLN A 66 -0.71 -25.91 -8.67
N THR A 67 -0.82 -24.97 -9.60
CA THR A 67 -0.84 -23.54 -9.24
C THR A 67 -2.21 -23.01 -8.81
N GLU A 68 -3.33 -23.64 -9.19
CA GLU A 68 -4.67 -23.07 -8.95
C GLU A 68 -5.46 -23.67 -7.76
N ARG A 69 -4.97 -24.76 -7.12
CA ARG A 69 -5.71 -25.42 -6.02
C ARG A 69 -5.27 -25.06 -4.59
N MET A 70 -4.23 -24.22 -4.41
CA MET A 70 -3.65 -23.97 -3.08
C MET A 70 -4.30 -22.84 -2.27
N THR A 71 -5.13 -21.99 -2.87
CA THR A 71 -5.64 -20.78 -2.19
C THR A 71 -6.92 -21.01 -1.39
N GLN A 72 -7.67 -22.08 -1.63
CA GLN A 72 -9.07 -22.10 -1.17
C GLN A 72 -9.34 -22.71 0.21
N ASN A 73 -8.41 -23.44 0.86
CA ASN A 73 -8.68 -24.07 2.17
C ASN A 73 -7.51 -23.99 3.19
N SER A 74 -6.58 -23.03 3.03
CA SER A 74 -5.40 -22.94 3.91
C SER A 74 -5.69 -22.26 5.26
N LEU A 75 -6.69 -21.37 5.31
CA LEU A 75 -7.07 -20.65 6.55
C LEU A 75 -7.72 -21.57 7.61
N GLU A 76 -8.46 -22.59 7.18
CA GLU A 76 -9.13 -23.54 8.09
C GLU A 76 -8.17 -24.54 8.73
N LYS A 77 -6.96 -24.71 8.17
CA LYS A 77 -5.96 -25.69 8.61
C LYS A 77 -4.97 -25.13 9.65
N GLY A 78 -5.19 -23.92 10.14
CA GLY A 78 -4.60 -23.45 11.41
C GLY A 78 -3.19 -22.84 11.33
N THR A 79 -2.63 -22.56 10.15
CA THR A 79 -1.37 -21.83 10.02
C THR A 79 -1.53 -20.61 9.12
N ILE A 80 -1.55 -19.42 9.72
CA ILE A 80 -1.64 -18.14 8.99
C ILE A 80 -0.23 -17.56 8.88
N GLN A 81 0.34 -17.62 7.67
CA GLN A 81 1.54 -16.86 7.36
C GLN A 81 1.15 -15.43 7.04
N THR A 82 1.71 -14.47 7.78
CA THR A 82 1.48 -13.04 7.55
C THR A 82 2.77 -12.37 7.10
N VAL A 83 2.64 -11.39 6.20
CA VAL A 83 3.74 -10.53 5.79
C VAL A 83 3.59 -9.19 6.50
N PRO A 84 4.63 -8.66 7.16
CA PRO A 84 4.55 -7.35 7.79
C PRO A 84 4.32 -6.26 6.73
N ILE A 85 3.22 -5.52 6.88
CA ILE A 85 2.84 -4.44 5.96
C ILE A 85 3.62 -3.14 6.22
N GLY A 86 4.24 -3.00 7.39
CA GLY A 86 4.95 -1.81 7.81
C GLY A 86 5.65 -1.98 9.16
N TYR A 87 6.41 -0.97 9.55
CA TYR A 87 7.14 -0.92 10.82
C TYR A 87 6.80 0.35 11.58
N ILE A 88 6.62 0.22 12.88
CA ILE A 88 6.35 1.35 13.77
C ILE A 88 7.65 1.77 14.47
N SER A 89 7.89 3.09 14.50
CA SER A 89 8.96 3.70 15.28
C SER A 89 8.34 4.65 16.30
N SER A 90 8.80 4.60 17.55
CA SER A 90 8.28 5.41 18.65
C SER A 90 9.42 5.85 19.58
N CYS A 91 9.11 6.71 20.54
CA CYS A 91 10.04 7.09 21.61
C CYS A 91 10.37 5.95 22.60
N PHE A 92 9.74 4.78 22.47
CA PHE A 92 10.00 3.63 23.31
C PHE A 92 10.91 2.63 22.57
N SER A 93 12.20 2.63 22.92
CA SER A 93 13.22 1.74 22.34
C SER A 93 13.29 0.38 23.01
N ALA A 94 12.81 0.26 24.25
CA ALA A 94 12.85 -0.96 25.03
C ALA A 94 11.52 -1.20 25.76
N LYS A 95 11.23 -2.47 26.07
CA LYS A 95 10.07 -2.86 26.88
C LYS A 95 10.03 -2.13 28.23
N ASN A 96 11.19 -1.91 28.85
CA ASN A 96 11.26 -1.15 30.10
C ASN A 96 10.94 0.33 29.82
N GLY A 97 10.07 0.93 30.62
CA GLY A 97 9.56 2.29 30.39
C GLY A 97 8.46 2.40 29.33
N THR A 98 8.17 1.35 28.55
CA THR A 98 7.00 1.32 27.67
C THR A 98 5.72 1.23 28.51
N PRO A 99 4.77 2.17 28.36
CA PRO A 99 3.54 2.16 29.16
C PRO A 99 2.69 0.94 28.84
N ARG A 100 2.16 0.29 29.88
CA ARG A 100 1.26 -0.88 29.74
C ARG A 100 -0.13 -0.50 29.22
N GLN A 101 -0.48 0.77 29.31
CA GLN A 101 -1.73 1.33 28.78
C GLN A 101 -1.40 2.58 27.96
N PRO A 102 -1.98 2.74 26.76
CA PRO A 102 -1.64 3.85 25.86
C PRO A 102 -1.97 5.23 26.44
N THR A 103 -2.96 5.33 27.31
CA THR A 103 -3.40 6.60 27.93
C THR A 103 -2.41 7.19 28.94
N ILE A 104 -1.42 6.43 29.42
CA ILE A 104 -0.48 6.89 30.45
C ILE A 104 0.50 7.94 29.89
N CYS A 105 0.85 7.85 28.61
CA CYS A 105 1.75 8.78 27.94
C CYS A 105 1.04 9.44 26.74
N GLY A 106 -0.01 10.21 27.03
CA GLY A 106 -0.86 10.86 26.03
C GLY A 106 -0.16 11.68 24.94
N PRO A 107 0.92 12.44 25.22
CA PRO A 107 1.60 13.21 24.17
C PRO A 107 2.62 12.41 23.36
N SER A 108 2.84 11.12 23.66
CA SER A 108 3.78 10.31 22.90
C SER A 108 3.32 10.15 21.45
N ARG A 109 4.27 10.27 20.52
CA ARG A 109 4.04 10.15 19.08
C ARG A 109 4.84 8.98 18.53
N ALA A 110 4.29 8.36 17.50
CA ALA A 110 4.92 7.27 16.77
C ALA A 110 4.67 7.45 15.28
N THR A 111 5.58 6.93 14.46
CA THR A 111 5.45 6.91 13.01
C THR A 111 5.32 5.48 12.54
N LEU A 112 4.23 5.17 11.81
CA LEU A 112 4.04 3.89 11.14
C LEU A 112 4.45 4.04 9.67
N GLN A 113 5.53 3.37 9.27
CA GLN A 113 6.01 3.36 7.90
C GLN A 113 5.51 2.11 7.18
N ILE A 114 4.65 2.30 6.17
CA ILE A 114 4.17 1.22 5.30
C ILE A 114 5.25 0.84 4.28
N ARG A 115 5.47 -0.46 4.08
CA ARG A 115 6.44 -0.98 3.13
C ARG A 115 5.93 -0.78 1.69
N ARG A 116 6.77 -0.18 0.85
CA ARG A 116 6.48 0.01 -0.58
C ARG A 116 6.35 -1.29 -1.35
N SER A 117 7.02 -2.36 -0.91
CA SER A 117 7.02 -3.65 -1.60
C SER A 117 5.74 -4.47 -1.43
N VAL A 118 4.79 -4.02 -0.62
CA VAL A 118 3.56 -4.77 -0.31
C VAL A 118 2.50 -4.55 -1.39
N PHE A 119 2.47 -3.35 -1.97
CA PHE A 119 1.51 -2.95 -3.00
C PHE A 119 2.25 -2.36 -4.19
N ASN A 120 1.71 -2.53 -5.40
CA ASN A 120 2.27 -1.90 -6.60
C ASN A 120 2.29 -0.36 -6.47
N ASN A 121 1.22 0.19 -5.88
CA ASN A 121 1.02 1.63 -5.63
C ASN A 121 0.75 1.85 -4.13
N PRO A 122 1.80 1.93 -3.29
CA PRO A 122 1.66 1.98 -1.83
C PRO A 122 0.91 3.23 -1.34
N GLU A 123 1.03 4.36 -2.04
CA GLU A 123 0.33 5.60 -1.71
C GLU A 123 -1.19 5.48 -1.82
N HIS A 124 -1.70 4.69 -2.77
CA HIS A 124 -3.14 4.45 -2.91
C HIS A 124 -3.75 3.75 -1.69
N SER A 125 -2.96 2.95 -0.96
CA SER A 125 -3.43 2.25 0.24
C SER A 125 -3.76 3.18 1.41
N LEU A 126 -3.33 4.45 1.34
CA LEU A 126 -3.50 5.44 2.40
C LEU A 126 -4.57 6.49 2.07
N ILE A 127 -5.11 6.51 0.85
CA ILE A 127 -6.10 7.50 0.42
C ILE A 127 -7.37 7.41 1.29
N GLY A 128 -7.82 8.55 1.81
CA GLY A 128 -9.02 8.64 2.62
C GLY A 128 -8.81 8.28 4.10
N LEU A 129 -7.61 7.86 4.50
CA LEU A 129 -7.28 7.59 5.90
C LEU A 129 -7.32 8.89 6.72
N GLU A 130 -6.98 10.02 6.11
CA GLU A 130 -7.04 11.37 6.66
C GLU A 130 -8.44 11.81 7.11
N ASN A 131 -9.50 11.17 6.61
CA ASN A 131 -10.87 11.46 7.00
C ASN A 131 -11.25 10.90 8.39
N TYR A 132 -10.38 10.07 8.98
CA TYR A 132 -10.61 9.43 10.27
C TYR A 132 -9.77 10.07 11.38
N SER A 133 -10.38 10.27 12.55
CA SER A 133 -9.68 10.78 13.72
C SER A 133 -8.78 9.74 14.39
N HIS A 134 -9.13 8.46 14.25
CA HIS A 134 -8.44 7.35 14.90
C HIS A 134 -8.32 6.15 13.96
N VAL A 135 -7.26 5.36 14.18
CA VAL A 135 -6.97 4.15 13.42
C VAL A 135 -6.72 2.97 14.36
N TRP A 136 -7.20 1.80 13.96
CA TRP A 136 -6.83 0.55 14.62
C TRP A 136 -5.51 0.04 14.04
N VAL A 137 -4.56 -0.23 14.93
CA VAL A 137 -3.27 -0.81 14.56
C VAL A 137 -3.19 -2.21 15.16
N VAL A 138 -3.12 -3.20 14.28
CA VAL A 138 -2.80 -4.59 14.63
C VAL A 138 -1.30 -4.78 14.39
N PHE A 139 -0.57 -5.23 15.41
CA PHE A 139 0.88 -5.39 15.34
C PHE A 139 1.32 -6.71 15.98
N LEU A 140 2.53 -7.14 15.66
CA LEU A 140 3.12 -8.37 16.20
C LEU A 140 4.12 -8.03 17.31
N PHE A 141 4.04 -8.72 18.46
CA PHE A 141 5.09 -8.71 19.48
C PHE A 141 6.26 -9.57 19.01
N HIS A 142 7.10 -9.02 18.15
CA HIS A 142 8.20 -9.71 17.46
C HIS A 142 9.21 -10.39 18.41
N GLU A 143 9.39 -9.89 19.64
CA GLU A 143 10.29 -10.50 20.63
C GLU A 143 9.64 -11.64 21.45
N ASN A 144 8.33 -11.90 21.31
CA ASN A 144 7.61 -12.88 22.13
C ASN A 144 7.50 -14.29 21.52
N GLY A 145 8.40 -14.65 20.60
CA GLY A 145 8.39 -15.91 19.85
C GLY A 145 8.78 -17.18 20.64
N HIS A 146 8.13 -17.44 21.78
CA HIS A 146 8.39 -18.67 22.55
C HIS A 146 7.73 -19.91 21.93
N LEU A 147 8.48 -21.03 21.87
CA LEU A 147 7.99 -22.35 21.44
C LEU A 147 6.97 -22.99 22.42
N SER A 148 6.81 -22.45 23.64
CA SER A 148 5.92 -23.00 24.66
C SER A 148 5.05 -21.91 25.29
N TYR A 149 3.73 -22.03 25.10
CA TYR A 149 2.74 -21.11 25.64
C TYR A 149 2.19 -21.63 26.96
N LYS A 150 2.25 -20.81 28.02
CA LYS A 150 1.62 -21.11 29.30
C LYS A 150 0.14 -20.75 29.23
N ALA A 151 -0.74 -21.65 29.70
CA ALA A 151 -2.18 -21.37 29.74
C ALA A 151 -2.57 -20.27 30.75
N LYS A 152 -1.72 -20.05 31.77
CA LYS A 152 -1.91 -19.04 32.82
C LYS A 152 -0.77 -18.02 32.83
N VAL A 153 -1.09 -16.78 33.16
CA VAL A 153 -0.17 -15.65 33.35
C VAL A 153 -0.41 -14.98 34.70
N THR A 154 0.57 -14.21 35.15
CA THR A 154 0.48 -13.43 36.40
C THR A 154 0.48 -11.94 36.05
N PRO A 155 -0.70 -11.30 35.90
CA PRO A 155 -0.80 -9.87 35.66
C PRO A 155 -0.25 -9.07 36.86
N PRO A 156 0.45 -7.95 36.62
CA PRO A 156 1.09 -7.17 37.68
C PRO A 156 0.09 -6.55 38.67
N ARG A 157 -1.17 -6.34 38.27
CA ARG A 157 -2.21 -5.73 39.12
C ARG A 157 -2.95 -6.72 40.02
N LEU A 158 -2.65 -8.03 39.92
CA LEU A 158 -3.38 -9.08 40.65
C LEU A 158 -2.56 -9.70 41.79
N ASN A 159 -1.58 -8.98 42.35
CA ASN A 159 -0.83 -9.39 43.55
C ASN A 159 -0.32 -10.85 43.52
N GLY A 160 0.14 -11.33 42.37
CA GLY A 160 0.67 -12.69 42.20
C GLY A 160 -0.35 -13.76 41.79
N GLN A 161 -1.64 -13.45 41.69
CA GLN A 161 -2.64 -14.41 41.22
C GLN A 161 -2.42 -14.78 39.74
N LYS A 162 -2.57 -16.08 39.46
CA LYS A 162 -2.46 -16.64 38.11
C LYS A 162 -3.85 -16.74 37.47
N VAL A 163 -4.05 -16.09 36.34
CA VAL A 163 -5.30 -16.11 35.56
C VAL A 163 -5.04 -16.64 34.16
N GLY A 164 -6.09 -17.10 33.47
CA GLY A 164 -5.99 -17.58 32.10
C GLY A 164 -5.45 -16.51 31.15
N VAL A 165 -4.64 -16.88 30.16
CA VAL A 165 -4.07 -15.94 29.18
C VAL A 165 -5.16 -15.10 28.52
N TYR A 166 -6.24 -15.74 28.08
CA TYR A 166 -7.30 -15.09 27.30
C TYR A 166 -8.16 -14.10 28.10
N SER A 167 -8.14 -14.14 29.44
CA SER A 167 -8.80 -13.12 30.27
C SER A 167 -7.96 -11.85 30.48
N THR A 168 -6.76 -11.79 29.92
CA THR A 168 -5.83 -10.67 30.09
C THR A 168 -5.55 -9.96 28.77
N ARG A 169 -4.61 -9.00 28.78
CA ARG A 169 -3.94 -8.47 27.56
C ARG A 169 -2.45 -8.81 27.52
N SER A 170 -2.03 -9.89 28.19
CA SER A 170 -0.63 -10.34 28.16
C SER A 170 -0.14 -10.52 26.72
N PRO A 171 1.09 -10.09 26.38
CA PRO A 171 1.63 -10.25 25.05
C PRO A 171 2.22 -11.67 24.82
N HIS A 172 2.30 -12.49 25.88
CA HIS A 172 2.69 -13.90 25.82
C HIS A 172 1.48 -14.78 25.48
N ARG A 173 1.21 -14.99 24.19
CA ARG A 173 0.07 -15.75 23.65
C ARG A 173 0.47 -16.58 22.44
N PRO A 174 -0.31 -17.62 22.07
CA PRO A 174 -0.08 -18.40 20.85
C PRO A 174 0.08 -17.54 19.60
N ASN A 175 -0.80 -16.56 19.43
CA ASN A 175 -0.68 -15.53 18.41
C ASN A 175 -0.36 -14.22 19.11
N ALA A 176 0.91 -13.80 19.01
CA ALA A 176 1.43 -12.62 19.69
C ALA A 176 0.99 -11.31 19.01
N LEU A 177 -0.31 -11.15 18.78
CA LEU A 177 -0.92 -9.99 18.15
C LEU A 177 -1.35 -8.97 19.23
N GLY A 178 -0.92 -7.73 19.03
CA GLY A 178 -1.37 -6.57 19.76
C GLY A 178 -2.40 -5.79 18.95
N LEU A 179 -3.29 -5.11 19.66
CA LEU A 179 -4.27 -4.19 19.08
C LEU A 179 -4.20 -2.88 19.86
N THR A 180 -4.11 -1.76 19.14
CA THR A 180 -4.18 -0.43 19.73
C THR A 180 -5.04 0.50 18.90
N LEU A 181 -5.79 1.36 19.58
CA LEU A 181 -6.48 2.49 18.96
C LEU A 181 -5.55 3.70 19.08
N ALA A 182 -5.14 4.27 17.96
CA ALA A 182 -4.27 5.43 17.91
C ALA A 182 -5.00 6.62 17.30
N LYS A 183 -4.79 7.81 17.84
CA LYS A 183 -5.22 9.05 17.20
C LYS A 183 -4.36 9.28 15.96
N LEU A 184 -5.00 9.51 14.82
CA LEU A 184 -4.30 9.86 13.59
C LEU A 184 -3.95 11.35 13.63
N ASP A 185 -2.66 11.66 13.52
CA ASP A 185 -2.17 13.04 13.55
C ASP A 185 -1.97 13.57 12.12
N LYS A 186 -1.22 12.82 11.30
CA LYS A 186 -0.96 13.18 9.91
C LYS A 186 -0.70 11.94 9.07
N VAL A 187 -1.22 11.93 7.85
CA VAL A 187 -0.81 11.01 6.78
C VAL A 187 0.18 11.75 5.89
N ALA A 188 1.39 11.21 5.74
CA ALA A 188 2.42 11.81 4.89
C ALA A 188 2.78 10.83 3.77
N GLY A 189 2.61 11.28 2.52
CA GLY A 189 3.18 10.59 1.36
C GLY A 189 4.70 10.67 1.41
N CYS A 190 5.38 9.56 1.09
CA CYS A 190 6.83 9.50 1.08
C CYS A 190 7.41 10.11 -0.21
N ASN A 191 7.04 11.35 -0.50
CA ASN A 191 7.60 12.17 -1.58
C ASN A 191 8.87 12.91 -1.16
N GLN A 192 9.43 12.64 0.02
CA GLN A 192 10.75 13.17 0.35
C GLN A 192 11.80 12.41 -0.47
N PRO A 193 12.52 13.08 -1.38
CA PRO A 193 13.67 12.48 -2.02
C PRO A 193 14.63 12.06 -0.91
N ARG A 194 14.87 10.76 -0.82
CA ARG A 194 15.86 10.23 0.12
C ARG A 194 17.19 10.30 -0.61
N PHE A 195 17.97 11.31 -0.26
CA PHE A 195 19.38 11.38 -0.57
C PHE A 195 20.05 10.03 -0.20
N LYS A 196 20.81 9.44 -1.11
CA LYS A 196 21.52 8.18 -0.89
C LYS A 196 22.75 8.38 -0.02
N PHE A 197 23.38 9.55 -0.13
CA PHE A 197 24.63 9.90 0.53
C PHE A 197 24.45 11.05 1.54
N LEU A 198 23.55 12.00 1.30
CA LEU A 198 23.33 13.11 2.24
C LEU A 198 22.40 12.69 3.38
N ARG A 199 22.74 13.06 4.61
CA ARG A 199 22.05 12.65 5.85
C ARG A 199 20.87 13.55 6.21
N GLY A 200 20.64 14.63 5.48
CA GLY A 200 19.49 15.50 5.70
C GLY A 200 19.48 16.79 4.88
N PRO A 201 18.41 17.59 5.02
CA PRO A 201 18.21 18.80 4.21
C PRO A 201 19.26 19.89 4.47
N LYS A 202 19.77 19.98 5.71
CA LYS A 202 20.84 20.94 6.06
C LYS A 202 22.17 20.60 5.37
N GLU A 203 22.52 19.31 5.31
CA GLU A 203 23.74 18.85 4.62
C GLU A 203 23.61 19.04 3.11
N ALA A 204 22.42 18.78 2.55
CA ALA A 204 22.11 19.05 1.15
C ALA A 204 22.22 20.54 0.81
N ALA A 205 21.63 21.43 1.61
CA ALA A 205 21.73 22.87 1.40
C ALA A 205 23.19 23.38 1.46
N SER A 206 23.98 22.89 2.42
CA SER A 206 25.41 23.20 2.53
C SER A 206 26.20 22.73 1.29
N ALA A 207 25.93 21.51 0.81
CA ALA A 207 26.56 20.97 -0.39
C ALA A 207 26.19 21.76 -1.65
N ILE A 208 24.91 22.12 -1.82
CA ILE A 208 24.45 22.98 -2.92
C ILE A 208 25.14 24.34 -2.87
N GLN A 209 25.20 24.98 -1.70
CA GLN A 209 25.88 26.25 -1.52
C GLN A 209 27.37 26.17 -1.87
N GLY A 210 28.05 25.09 -1.45
CA GLY A 210 29.46 24.83 -1.77
C GLY A 210 29.68 24.70 -3.28
N ILE A 211 28.83 23.95 -3.98
CA ILE A 211 28.90 23.78 -5.44
C ILE A 211 28.67 25.12 -6.15
N LEU A 212 27.61 25.86 -5.78
CA LEU A 212 27.29 27.13 -6.42
C LEU A 212 28.38 28.19 -6.24
N ALA A 213 29.13 28.13 -5.13
CA ALA A 213 30.24 29.04 -4.85
C ALA A 213 31.55 28.62 -5.54
N ALA A 214 31.86 27.32 -5.58
CA ALA A 214 33.15 26.81 -6.05
C ALA A 214 33.18 26.46 -7.55
N ASP A 215 32.04 26.12 -8.16
CA ASP A 215 32.01 25.73 -9.56
C ASP A 215 32.21 26.97 -10.48
N PRO A 216 33.29 27.01 -11.28
CA PRO A 216 33.54 28.12 -12.19
C PRO A 216 32.40 28.33 -13.22
N ARG A 217 31.65 27.28 -13.56
CA ARG A 217 30.50 27.34 -14.48
C ARG A 217 29.30 28.03 -13.84
N SER A 218 29.04 27.75 -12.56
CA SER A 218 28.05 28.46 -11.75
C SER A 218 28.40 29.96 -11.68
N VAL A 219 29.65 30.27 -11.35
CA VAL A 219 30.14 31.65 -11.25
C VAL A 219 30.06 32.39 -12.59
N TYR A 220 30.46 31.73 -13.68
CA TYR A 220 30.36 32.27 -15.02
C TYR A 220 28.91 32.56 -15.40
N ARG A 221 27.99 31.61 -15.20
CA ARG A 221 26.56 31.82 -15.52
C ARG A 221 25.94 32.96 -14.74
N ARG A 222 26.26 33.08 -13.45
CA ARG A 222 25.76 34.18 -12.59
C ARG A 222 26.24 35.56 -13.04
N SER A 223 27.43 35.66 -13.62
CA SER A 223 28.07 36.95 -13.96
C SER A 223 27.98 37.35 -15.43
N ARG A 224 27.91 36.38 -16.36
CA ARG A 224 28.07 36.60 -17.80
C ARG A 224 26.86 36.19 -18.63
N CYS A 225 25.93 35.38 -18.10
CA CYS A 225 24.80 34.85 -18.85
C CYS A 225 23.48 35.57 -18.52
N VAL A 226 22.62 35.70 -19.52
CA VAL A 226 21.32 36.39 -19.42
C VAL A 226 20.26 35.53 -18.74
N ASP A 227 20.28 34.22 -18.98
CA ASP A 227 19.31 33.26 -18.45
C ASP A 227 19.45 33.05 -16.93
N ARG A 228 20.67 33.21 -16.39
CA ARG A 228 21.01 33.10 -14.96
C ARG A 228 20.51 31.81 -14.30
N LEU A 229 20.21 30.79 -15.11
CA LEU A 229 19.77 29.48 -14.66
C LEU A 229 20.99 28.55 -14.63
N PHE A 230 21.13 27.71 -13.63
CA PHE A 230 22.19 26.70 -13.56
C PHE A 230 21.61 25.41 -13.01
N PHE A 231 21.91 24.30 -13.67
CA PHE A 231 21.42 22.99 -13.25
C PHE A 231 22.58 22.03 -13.04
N PHE A 232 22.44 21.16 -12.06
CA PHE A 232 23.40 20.10 -11.77
C PHE A 232 22.72 18.99 -10.98
N THR A 233 23.33 17.81 -10.98
CA THR A 233 22.83 16.66 -10.22
C THR A 233 23.59 16.54 -8.90
N LEU A 234 22.89 16.42 -7.79
CA LEU A 234 23.47 16.17 -6.48
C LEU A 234 22.81 14.94 -5.85
N ASP A 235 23.60 13.89 -5.65
CA ASP A 235 23.15 12.62 -5.08
C ASP A 235 22.05 11.97 -5.93
N THR A 236 20.79 12.02 -5.51
CA THR A 236 19.62 11.49 -6.24
C THR A 236 18.70 12.59 -6.76
N ALA A 237 19.06 13.87 -6.60
CA ALA A 237 18.24 15.01 -6.97
C ALA A 237 18.84 15.80 -8.13
N ASP A 238 17.99 16.16 -9.09
CA ASP A 238 18.30 17.15 -10.12
C ASP A 238 18.00 18.53 -9.55
N ILE A 239 19.03 19.36 -9.42
CA ILE A 239 18.95 20.68 -8.81
C ILE A 239 18.94 21.72 -9.93
N THR A 240 17.92 22.58 -9.94
CA THR A 240 17.86 23.75 -10.81
C THR A 240 17.90 25.01 -9.96
N CYS A 241 18.84 25.89 -10.25
CA CYS A 241 19.05 27.13 -9.51
C CYS A 241 18.88 28.33 -10.43
N TRP A 242 18.18 29.36 -9.95
CA TRP A 242 18.10 30.67 -10.60
C TRP A 242 18.87 31.71 -9.77
N PHE A 243 19.67 32.54 -10.43
CA PHE A 243 20.44 33.60 -9.77
C PHE A 243 19.73 34.96 -9.81
N GLY A 244 19.29 35.42 -8.65
CA GLY A 244 18.80 36.76 -8.42
C GLY A 244 19.91 37.75 -8.02
N PRO A 245 19.59 39.04 -7.82
CA PRO A 245 20.53 40.03 -7.32
C PRO A 245 20.95 39.71 -5.87
N GLY A 246 22.09 39.04 -5.72
CA GLY A 246 22.67 38.71 -4.41
C GLY A 246 22.17 37.40 -3.78
N PHE A 247 21.34 36.62 -4.48
CA PHE A 247 20.85 35.32 -3.98
C PHE A 247 20.78 34.27 -5.09
N ALA A 248 20.69 33.01 -4.70
CA ALA A 248 20.38 31.89 -5.58
C ALA A 248 19.14 31.17 -5.03
N GLU A 249 18.12 30.98 -5.87
CA GLU A 249 16.90 30.25 -5.55
C GLU A 249 16.98 28.86 -6.17
N VAL A 250 16.72 27.83 -5.37
CA VAL A 250 16.67 26.43 -5.82
C VAL A 250 15.21 26.07 -6.08
N LEU A 251 14.89 25.68 -7.31
CA LEU A 251 13.55 25.36 -7.79
C LEU A 251 13.17 23.89 -7.53
#